data_AF-A0A2U1VFT5-F1
#
_entry.id   AF-A0A2U1VFT5-F1
#
_cell.length_a   1.000
_cell.length_b   1.000
_cell.length_c   1.000
_cell.angle_alpha   90.00
_cell.angle_beta   90.00
_cell.angle_gamma   90.00
#
_symmetry.space_group_name_H-M   'P 1'
#
loop_
_entity.id
_entity.type
_entity.pdbx_description
1 polymer ?
#
loop_
_entity_poly.entity_id
_entity_poly.type
_entity_poly.pdbx_seq_one_letter_code
_entity_poly.pdbx_strand_id
1 'polypeptide(L)'
;MSIELALTAGSGDRPLLQQQDTAARRLGMTGAEIDAARRGSSFDFHTSQAIALALASNDEDRGSRRGRAVRAGIDGQACRKIEHLAAAFRNQPSTEV
;
A
#
# COMPACT_ATOMS: atom_id res chain seq x y z
N MET A 1 -1.58 -4.65 -5.95
CA MET A 1 -2.28 -3.43 -6.41
C MET A 1 -2.60 -2.48 -5.25
N SER A 2 -3.54 -2.77 -4.33
CA SER A 2 -3.97 -1.77 -3.32
C SER A 2 -2.85 -1.20 -2.44
N ILE A 3 -1.89 -2.03 -2.00
CA ILE A 3 -0.71 -1.58 -1.24
C ILE A 3 0.19 -0.66 -2.09
N GLU A 4 0.34 -0.99 -3.37
CA GLU A 4 1.15 -0.21 -4.30
C GLU A 4 0.54 1.17 -4.54
N LEU A 5 -0.77 1.23 -4.80
CA LEU A 5 -1.55 2.47 -4.95
C LEU A 5 -1.42 3.37 -3.72
N ALA A 6 -1.41 2.78 -2.52
CA ALA A 6 -1.24 3.50 -1.27
C ALA A 6 0.18 4.07 -1.12
N LEU A 7 1.21 3.27 -1.44
CA LEU A 7 2.61 3.68 -1.32
C LEU A 7 3.00 4.78 -2.33
N THR A 8 2.42 4.77 -3.53
CA THR A 8 2.73 5.76 -4.59
C THR A 8 1.82 6.97 -4.59
N ALA A 9 0.80 7.03 -3.73
CA ALA A 9 -0.22 8.09 -3.73
C ALA A 9 0.36 9.51 -3.64
N GLY A 10 1.48 9.68 -2.91
CA GLY A 10 2.17 10.95 -2.73
C GLY A 10 3.30 11.23 -3.73
N SER A 11 3.52 10.37 -4.73
CA SER A 11 4.69 10.46 -5.64
C SER A 11 4.68 11.68 -6.56
N GLY A 12 3.51 12.22 -6.90
CA GLY A 12 3.37 13.30 -7.89
C GLY A 12 3.59 12.87 -9.36
N ASP A 13 4.03 11.63 -9.59
CA ASP A 13 4.30 11.06 -10.92
C ASP A 13 2.99 10.72 -11.64
N ARG A 14 2.47 11.69 -12.41
CA ARG A 14 1.21 11.55 -13.14
C ARG A 14 1.18 10.35 -14.11
N PRO A 15 2.22 10.12 -14.94
CA PRO A 15 2.30 8.91 -15.76
C PRO A 15 2.17 7.61 -14.97
N LEU A 16 2.88 7.47 -13.84
CA LEU A 16 2.78 6.30 -12.97
C LEU A 16 1.36 6.13 -12.42
N LEU A 17 0.76 7.20 -11.91
CA LEU A 17 -0.60 7.14 -11.36
C LEU A 17 -1.62 6.70 -12.41
N GLN A 18 -1.51 7.19 -13.65
CA GLN A 18 -2.40 6.80 -14.76
C GLN A 18 -2.20 5.33 -15.18
N GLN A 19 -0.94 4.87 -15.22
CA GLN A 19 -0.63 3.46 -15.49
C GLN A 19 -1.23 2.55 -14.41
N GLN A 20 -1.09 2.93 -13.14
CA GLN A 20 -1.65 2.18 -12.01
C GLN A 20 -3.18 2.15 -12.04
N ASP A 21 -3.84 3.26 -12.36
CA ASP A 21 -5.30 3.30 -12.50
C ASP A 21 -5.79 2.34 -13.61
N THR A 22 -5.08 2.32 -14.74
CA THR A 22 -5.39 1.41 -15.85
C THR A 22 -5.20 -0.05 -15.43
N ALA A 23 -4.10 -0.36 -14.75
CA ALA A 23 -3.81 -1.71 -14.26
C ALA A 23 -4.83 -2.16 -13.19
N ALA A 24 -5.20 -1.28 -12.25
CA ALA A 24 -6.18 -1.57 -11.22
C ALA A 24 -7.57 -1.86 -11.81
N ARG A 25 -8.00 -1.07 -12.80
CA ARG A 25 -9.26 -1.31 -13.52
C ARG A 25 -9.25 -2.65 -14.27
N ARG A 26 -8.12 -3.04 -14.87
CA ARG A 26 -7.97 -4.37 -15.52
C ARG A 26 -8.09 -5.53 -14.53
N LEU A 27 -7.78 -5.29 -13.25
CA LEU A 27 -7.97 -6.25 -12.16
C LEU A 27 -9.39 -6.23 -11.57
N GLY A 28 -10.29 -5.41 -12.13
CA GLY A 28 -11.69 -5.30 -11.68
C GLY A 28 -11.93 -4.31 -10.54
N MET A 29 -10.92 -3.51 -10.15
CA MET A 29 -11.11 -2.49 -9.12
C MET A 29 -11.98 -1.34 -9.65
N THR A 30 -12.90 -0.89 -8.81
CA THR A 30 -13.70 0.31 -9.03
C THR A 30 -12.89 1.58 -8.74
N GLY A 31 -13.35 2.72 -9.25
CA GLY A 31 -12.75 4.02 -8.92
C GLY A 31 -12.74 4.29 -7.40
N ALA A 32 -13.82 3.91 -6.70
CA ALA A 32 -13.91 4.07 -5.25
C ALA A 32 -12.86 3.24 -4.49
N GLU A 33 -12.58 2.01 -4.93
CA GLU A 33 -11.54 1.17 -4.33
C GLU A 33 -10.13 1.69 -4.62
N ILE A 34 -9.90 2.22 -5.82
CA ILE A 34 -8.64 2.88 -6.17
C ILE A 34 -8.43 4.10 -5.28
N ASP A 35 -9.45 4.96 -5.15
CA ASP A 35 -9.39 6.16 -4.31
C ASP A 35 -9.20 5.82 -2.83
N ALA A 36 -9.87 4.77 -2.33
CA ALA A 36 -9.68 4.27 -0.97
C ALA A 36 -8.22 3.84 -0.76
N ALA A 37 -7.67 3.03 -1.67
CA ALA A 37 -6.29 2.58 -1.60
C ALA A 37 -5.30 3.75 -1.58
N ARG A 38 -5.49 4.76 -2.43
CA ARG A 38 -4.65 5.98 -2.45
C ARG A 38 -4.76 6.81 -1.17
N ARG A 39 -5.90 6.77 -0.49
CA ARG A 39 -6.07 7.37 0.86
C ARG A 39 -5.52 6.50 1.99
N GLY A 40 -4.90 5.37 1.67
CA GLY A 40 -4.32 4.46 2.66
C GLY A 40 -5.36 3.56 3.34
N SER A 41 -6.48 3.28 2.69
CA SER A 41 -7.55 2.44 3.23
C SER A 41 -8.10 1.43 2.22
N SER A 42 -8.95 0.52 2.68
CA SER A 42 -9.69 -0.42 1.82
C SER A 42 -11.03 -0.76 2.47
N PHE A 43 -12.01 -1.15 1.64
CA PHE A 43 -13.28 -1.71 2.11
C PHE A 43 -13.11 -3.13 2.65
N ASP A 44 -12.10 -3.87 2.19
CA ASP A 44 -11.73 -5.16 2.75
C ASP A 44 -10.85 -4.98 3.99
N PHE A 45 -11.23 -5.62 5.10
CA PHE A 45 -10.56 -5.46 6.39
C PHE A 45 -9.11 -5.94 6.33
N HIS A 46 -8.84 -7.12 5.74
CA HIS A 46 -7.49 -7.65 5.66
C HIS A 46 -6.59 -6.74 4.80
N THR A 47 -7.10 -6.29 3.67
CA THR A 47 -6.39 -5.36 2.77
C THR A 47 -6.13 -4.02 3.46
N SER A 48 -7.10 -3.50 4.22
CA SER A 48 -6.93 -2.26 5.00
C SER A 48 -5.80 -2.39 6.03
N GLN A 49 -5.72 -3.53 6.74
CA GLN A 49 -4.64 -3.80 7.69
C GLN A 49 -3.28 -3.97 7.02
N ALA A 50 -3.24 -4.58 5.82
CA ALA A 50 -2.03 -4.70 5.02
C ALA A 50 -1.53 -3.33 4.52
N ILE A 51 -2.44 -2.47 4.04
CA ILE A 51 -2.11 -1.09 3.64
C ILE A 51 -1.61 -0.29 4.84
N ALA A 52 -2.27 -0.40 5.99
CA ALA A 52 -1.82 0.25 7.20
C ALA A 52 -0.39 -0.17 7.53
N LEU A 53 -0.08 -1.47 7.55
CA LEU A 53 1.29 -1.95 7.79
C LEU A 53 2.31 -1.36 6.79
N ALA A 54 1.97 -1.32 5.51
CA ALA A 54 2.84 -0.75 4.48
C ALA A 54 3.14 0.74 4.72
N LEU A 55 2.15 1.51 5.17
CA LEU A 55 2.23 2.95 5.44
C LEU A 55 2.78 3.29 6.83
N ALA A 56 3.40 2.35 7.54
CA ALA A 56 4.02 2.63 8.84
C ALA A 56 5.13 3.69 8.69
N SER A 57 5.07 4.74 9.52
CA SER A 57 5.97 5.90 9.41
C SER A 57 7.32 5.70 10.08
N ASN A 58 7.39 4.85 11.11
CA ASN A 58 8.60 4.54 11.86
C ASN A 58 8.56 3.11 12.43
N ASP A 59 9.61 2.70 13.12
CA ASP A 59 9.78 1.35 13.65
C ASP A 59 8.77 0.98 14.74
N GLU A 60 8.40 1.94 15.60
CA GLU A 60 7.40 1.75 16.66
C GLU A 60 6.00 1.55 16.07
N ASP A 61 5.61 2.43 15.14
CA ASP A 61 4.34 2.34 14.41
C ASP A 61 4.29 1.04 13.58
N ARG A 62 5.40 0.66 12.94
CA ARG A 62 5.52 -0.62 12.23
C ARG A 62 5.27 -1.80 13.16
N GLY A 63 5.88 -1.83 14.34
CA GLY A 63 5.66 -2.87 15.34
C GLY A 63 4.19 -2.98 15.76
N SER A 64 3.55 -1.84 16.04
CA SER A 64 2.13 -1.76 16.40
C SER A 64 1.22 -2.25 15.26
N ARG A 65 1.44 -1.77 14.03
CA ARG A 65 0.66 -2.16 12.84
C ARG A 65 0.85 -3.62 12.47
N ARG A 66 2.06 -4.15 12.61
CA ARG A 66 2.37 -5.58 12.41
C ARG A 66 1.61 -6.44 13.40
N GLY A 67 1.56 -6.03 14.67
CA GLY A 67 0.73 -6.70 15.69
C GLY A 67 -0.74 -6.74 15.32
N ARG A 68 -1.29 -5.64 14.79
CA ARG A 68 -2.70 -5.59 14.32
C ARG A 68 -2.94 -6.43 13.07
N ALA A 69 -2.00 -6.46 12.13
CA ALA A 69 -2.08 -7.28 10.92
C ALA A 69 -2.12 -8.79 11.27
N VAL A 70 -1.26 -9.23 12.20
CA VAL A 70 -1.25 -10.62 12.67
C VAL A 70 -2.55 -10.99 13.39
N ARG A 71 -3.08 -10.11 14.26
CA ARG A 71 -4.40 -10.33 14.90
C ARG A 71 -5.54 -10.37 13.89
N ALA A 72 -5.39 -9.68 12.77
CA ALA A 72 -6.30 -9.74 11.63
C ALA A 72 -6.04 -10.95 10.71
N GLY A 73 -5.22 -11.93 11.12
CA GLY A 73 -5.00 -13.17 10.36
C GLY A 73 -3.99 -13.05 9.21
N ILE A 74 -3.28 -11.93 9.07
CA ILE A 74 -2.18 -11.82 8.10
C ILE A 74 -0.95 -12.50 8.70
N ASP A 75 -0.47 -13.56 8.04
CA ASP A 75 0.66 -14.31 8.57
C ASP A 75 1.96 -13.49 8.62
N GLY A 76 2.92 -13.97 9.40
CA GLY A 76 4.18 -13.27 9.62
C GLY A 76 5.06 -13.14 8.37
N GLN A 77 4.95 -14.05 7.40
CA GLN A 77 5.69 -13.99 6.15
C GLN A 77 5.07 -12.95 5.22
N ALA A 78 3.75 -12.87 5.15
CA ALA A 78 3.02 -11.83 4.44
C ALA A 78 3.36 -10.44 5.00
N CYS A 79 3.38 -10.29 6.34
CA CYS A 79 3.83 -9.05 6.98
C CYS A 79 5.23 -8.63 6.52
N ARG A 80 6.21 -9.55 6.52
CA ARG A 80 7.58 -9.27 6.06
C ARG A 80 7.64 -8.85 4.60
N LYS A 81 6.84 -9.48 3.72
CA LYS A 81 6.75 -9.12 2.31
C LYS A 81 6.20 -7.70 2.13
N ILE A 82 5.18 -7.33 2.90
CA ILE A 82 4.59 -5.98 2.89
C ILE A 82 5.64 -4.95 3.35
N GLU A 83 6.35 -5.22 4.44
CA GLU A 83 7.39 -4.33 4.97
C GLU A 83 8.55 -4.16 3.98
N HIS A 84 8.96 -5.24 3.32
CA HIS A 84 10.00 -5.21 2.29
C HIS A 84 9.55 -4.38 1.08
N LEU A 85 8.30 -4.56 0.63
CA LEU A 85 7.72 -3.76 -0.44
C LEU A 85 7.72 -2.26 -0.07
N ALA A 86 7.26 -1.92 1.13
CA ALA A 86 7.25 -0.54 1.61
C ALA A 86 8.66 0.08 1.68
N ALA A 87 9.66 -0.70 2.11
CA ALA A 87 11.05 -0.26 2.10
C ALA A 87 11.58 -0.02 0.68
N ALA A 88 11.23 -0.88 -0.28
CA ALA A 88 11.62 -0.69 -1.68
C ALA A 88 11.06 0.61 -2.27
N PHE A 89 9.79 0.95 -2.01
CA PHE A 89 9.18 2.19 -2.49
C PHE A 89 9.75 3.45 -1.83
N ARG A 90 10.15 3.39 -0.55
CA ARG A 90 10.82 4.53 0.12
C ARG A 90 12.23 4.79 -0.40
N ASN A 91 12.90 3.75 -0.90
CA ASN A 91 14.28 3.83 -1.38
C ASN A 91 14.37 4.11 -2.88
N GLN A 92 13.25 4.28 -3.60
CA GLN A 92 13.25 4.71 -4.99
C GLN A 92 13.44 6.24 -5.04
N PRO A 93 14.51 6.75 -5.69
CA PRO A 93 14.65 8.18 -5.90
C PRO A 93 13.52 8.65 -6.81
N SER A 94 12.80 9.69 -6.39
CA SER A 94 11.86 10.43 -7.23
C SER A 94 12.57 10.76 -8.55
N THR A 95 12.20 10.07 -9.63
CA THR A 95 12.81 10.31 -10.92
C THR A 95 12.12 11.55 -11.48
N GLU A 96 12.72 12.72 -11.23
CA GLU A 96 12.36 13.96 -11.90
C GLU A 96 12.58 13.78 -13.41
N VAL A 97 11.54 14.07 -14.19
CA VAL A 97 11.59 14.24 -15.66
C VAL A 97 11.00 15.61 -15.99
#